data_AF-A0A060BUC8-F1
#
_entry.id   AF-A0A060BUC8-F1
#
_cell.length_a   1.000
_cell.length_b   1.000
_cell.length_c   1.000
_cell.angle_alpha   90.00
_cell.angle_beta   90.00
_cell.angle_gamma   90.00
#
_symmetry.space_group_name_H-M   'P 1'
#
loop_
_entity.id
_entity.type
_entity.pdbx_description
1 polymer ?
#
loop_
_entity_poly.entity_id
_entity_poly.type
_entity_poly.pdbx_seq_one_letter_code
_entity_poly.pdbx_strand_id
1 'polypeptide(L)'
;RRRCDWGTWSLVSATQDAAAMLLARTAVSHVFLASGACLPLRPVGDLNAYLSARPGVDFIESVACADADWAIGGLGIERFTLRFPFAWKRHRRLFDGWVTLQRRLGLSRPPSRRDRAAYGAAKWCA
;
A
#
# COMPACT_ATOMS: atom_id res chain seq x y z
N ARG A 1 -16.48 4.01 -10.12
CA ARG A 1 -16.32 3.24 -8.85
C ARG A 1 -15.62 1.91 -9.13
N ARG A 2 -14.68 1.47 -8.30
CA ARG A 2 -14.05 0.13 -8.39
C ARG A 2 -14.44 -0.70 -7.18
N ARG A 3 -14.69 -2.00 -7.39
CA ARG A 3 -14.84 -2.95 -6.28
C ARG A 3 -13.45 -3.24 -5.73
N CYS A 4 -13.26 -3.01 -4.44
CA CYS A 4 -11.98 -3.20 -3.78
C CYS A 4 -12.08 -4.33 -2.76
N ASP A 5 -11.14 -5.27 -2.80
CA ASP A 5 -11.00 -6.36 -1.83
C ASP A 5 -9.73 -6.18 -1.01
N TRP A 6 -9.81 -6.49 0.28
CA TRP A 6 -8.68 -6.34 1.20
C TRP A 6 -7.47 -7.15 0.76
N GLY A 7 -6.30 -6.50 0.77
CA GLY A 7 -5.02 -7.14 0.42
C GLY A 7 -4.86 -7.46 -1.07
N THR A 8 -5.70 -6.91 -1.94
CA THR A 8 -5.60 -7.10 -3.39
C THR A 8 -5.16 -5.81 -4.09
N TRP A 9 -4.69 -5.95 -5.34
CA TRP A 9 -4.26 -4.84 -6.19
C TRP A 9 -5.37 -3.82 -6.48
N SER A 10 -6.64 -4.22 -6.35
CA SER A 10 -7.78 -3.34 -6.61
C SER A 10 -7.77 -2.06 -5.77
N LEU A 11 -7.23 -2.10 -4.54
CA LEU A 11 -7.05 -0.92 -3.71
C LEU A 11 -6.04 0.06 -4.32
N VAL A 12 -4.88 -0.44 -4.76
CA VAL A 12 -3.84 0.40 -5.38
C VAL A 12 -4.37 1.01 -6.69
N SER A 13 -4.99 0.20 -7.54
CA SER A 13 -5.60 0.70 -8.77
C SER A 13 -6.62 1.80 -8.47
N ALA A 14 -7.57 1.57 -7.54
CA ALA A 14 -8.57 2.57 -7.19
C ALA A 14 -7.95 3.91 -6.72
N THR A 15 -6.85 3.85 -5.96
CA THR A 15 -6.15 5.07 -5.51
C THR A 15 -5.42 5.79 -6.64
N GLN A 16 -4.80 5.05 -7.57
CA GLN A 16 -4.15 5.64 -8.74
C GLN A 16 -5.14 6.35 -9.65
N ASP A 17 -6.30 5.75 -9.90
CA ASP A 17 -7.34 6.39 -10.73
C ASP A 17 -7.91 7.64 -10.06
N ALA A 18 -8.14 7.59 -8.74
CA ALA A 18 -8.62 8.74 -7.99
C ALA A 18 -7.60 9.90 -8.03
N ALA A 19 -6.32 9.60 -7.83
CA ALA A 19 -5.24 10.59 -7.91
C ALA A 19 -5.13 11.17 -9.33
N ALA A 20 -5.16 10.34 -10.38
CA ALA A 20 -5.12 10.79 -11.76
C ALA A 20 -6.30 11.71 -12.10
N MET A 21 -7.51 11.36 -11.64
CA MET A 21 -8.70 12.20 -11.82
C MET A 21 -8.59 13.53 -11.09
N LEU A 22 -8.02 13.55 -9.87
CA LEU A 22 -7.83 14.77 -9.09
C LEU A 22 -6.81 15.71 -9.78
N LEU A 23 -5.65 15.18 -10.16
CA LEU A 23 -4.58 15.94 -10.82
C LEU A 23 -5.02 16.50 -12.18
N ALA A 24 -5.90 15.80 -12.89
CA ALA A 24 -6.45 16.29 -14.15
C ALA A 24 -7.45 17.45 -13.98
N ARG A 25 -8.01 17.65 -12.78
CA ARG A 25 -9.10 18.61 -12.53
C ARG A 25 -8.66 19.83 -11.73
N THR A 26 -7.61 19.70 -10.94
CA THR A 26 -7.22 20.73 -9.98
C THR A 26 -5.71 20.79 -9.83
N ALA A 27 -5.16 22.00 -9.81
CA ALA A 27 -3.83 22.24 -9.29
C ALA A 27 -3.89 22.10 -7.77
N VAL A 28 -3.18 21.11 -7.23
CA VAL A 28 -3.09 20.82 -5.81
C VAL A 28 -1.62 20.80 -5.41
N SER A 29 -1.32 21.26 -4.20
CA SER A 29 0.04 21.18 -3.65
C SER A 29 0.35 19.82 -3.04
N HIS A 30 -0.68 19.15 -2.49
CA HIS A 30 -0.58 17.85 -1.86
C HIS A 30 -1.88 17.06 -2.04
N VAL A 31 -1.76 15.74 -2.12
CA VAL A 31 -2.84 14.75 -2.20
C VAL A 31 -2.70 13.80 -1.01
N PHE A 32 -3.76 13.67 -0.22
CA PHE A 32 -3.80 12.78 0.94
C PHE A 32 -4.82 11.66 0.75
N LEU A 33 -4.40 10.42 0.99
CA LEU A 33 -5.29 9.26 0.93
C LEU A 33 -5.95 8.99 2.29
N ALA A 34 -7.28 9.14 2.33
CA ALA A 34 -8.11 8.83 3.50
C ALA A 34 -9.11 7.71 3.22
N SER A 35 -9.57 7.04 4.28
CA SER A 35 -10.71 6.11 4.24
C SER A 35 -11.85 6.65 5.10
N GLY A 36 -13.06 6.10 4.96
CA GLY A 36 -14.22 6.50 5.79
C GLY A 36 -14.07 6.24 7.28
N ALA A 37 -13.05 5.48 7.71
CA ALA A 37 -12.72 5.27 9.11
C ALA A 37 -11.64 6.23 9.63
N CYS A 38 -11.09 7.11 8.78
CA CYS A 38 -10.10 8.08 9.20
C CYS A 38 -10.78 9.26 9.90
N LEU A 39 -10.29 9.60 11.09
CA LEU A 39 -10.77 10.74 11.87
C LEU A 39 -9.62 11.71 12.14
N PRO A 40 -9.82 13.03 11.96
CA PRO A 40 -8.80 14.01 12.26
C PRO A 40 -8.55 14.07 13.77
N LEU A 41 -7.27 14.03 14.17
CA LEU A 41 -6.85 14.22 15.57
C LEU A 41 -6.59 15.69 15.91
N ARG A 42 -6.48 16.55 14.89
CA ARG A 42 -6.23 17.99 14.98
C ARG A 42 -7.12 18.74 14.00
N PRO A 43 -7.36 20.05 14.19
CA PRO A 43 -8.10 20.86 13.24
C PRO A 43 -7.49 20.81 11.82
N VAL A 44 -8.34 20.90 10.79
CA VAL A 44 -7.90 20.92 9.39
C VAL A 44 -7.02 22.13 9.08
N GLY A 45 -7.23 23.26 9.76
CA GLY A 45 -6.38 24.45 9.63
C GLY A 45 -4.92 24.18 9.98
N ASP A 46 -4.66 23.37 11.02
CA ASP A 46 -3.30 22.98 11.41
C ASP A 46 -2.63 22.15 10.32
N LEU A 47 -3.38 21.23 9.70
CA LEU A 47 -2.89 20.42 8.59
C LEU A 47 -2.52 21.29 7.40
N ASN A 48 -3.37 22.24 7.03
CA ASN A 48 -3.10 23.17 5.93
C ASN A 48 -1.83 23.99 6.20
N ALA A 49 -1.70 24.58 7.39
CA ALA A 49 -0.50 25.33 7.77
C ALA A 49 0.76 24.46 7.75
N TYR A 50 0.67 23.21 8.22
CA TYR A 50 1.78 22.27 8.25
C TYR A 50 2.28 21.91 6.86
N LEU A 51 1.37 21.62 5.93
CA LEU A 51 1.68 21.27 4.54
C LEU A 51 2.15 22.49 3.74
N SER A 52 1.52 23.66 3.92
CA SER A 52 1.96 24.89 3.27
C SER A 52 3.39 25.30 3.63
N ALA A 53 3.84 24.99 4.85
CA ALA A 53 5.22 25.24 5.28
C ALA A 53 6.25 24.28 4.66
N ARG A 54 5.81 23.19 4.00
CA ARG A 54 6.68 22.13 3.45
C ARG A 54 6.27 21.78 2.02
N PRO A 55 6.31 22.74 1.08
CA PRO A 55 5.95 22.46 -0.31
C PRO A 55 6.92 21.44 -0.92
N GLY A 56 6.37 20.45 -1.64
CA GLY A 56 7.15 19.44 -2.35
C GLY A 56 7.76 18.36 -1.45
N VAL A 57 7.26 18.19 -0.23
CA VAL A 57 7.68 17.13 0.69
C VAL A 57 6.62 16.03 0.72
N ASP A 58 7.04 14.82 0.36
CA ASP A 58 6.20 13.63 0.45
C ASP A 58 6.28 13.04 1.87
N PHE A 59 5.12 12.78 2.48
CA PHE A 59 4.98 12.12 3.77
C PHE A 59 4.54 10.68 3.55
N ILE A 60 5.52 9.78 3.42
CA ILE A 60 5.32 8.34 3.19
C ILE A 60 6.03 7.55 4.28
N GLU A 61 5.27 6.78 5.04
CA GLU A 61 5.86 5.83 6.01
C GLU A 61 6.41 4.63 5.24
N SER A 62 7.73 4.43 5.32
CA SER A 62 8.44 3.36 4.62
C SER A 62 9.56 2.81 5.49
N VAL A 63 9.67 1.48 5.54
CA VAL A 63 10.67 0.73 6.29
C VAL A 63 11.23 -0.36 5.40
N ALA A 64 12.55 -0.51 5.33
CA ALA A 64 13.16 -1.53 4.49
C ALA A 64 12.77 -2.95 4.93
N CYS A 65 12.51 -3.83 3.97
CA CYS A 65 12.13 -5.21 4.22
C CYS A 65 13.21 -6.01 4.97
N ALA A 66 14.48 -5.61 4.85
CA ALA A 66 15.60 -6.24 5.54
C ALA A 66 15.68 -5.88 7.03
N ASP A 67 15.08 -4.75 7.42
CA ASP A 67 15.32 -4.12 8.71
C ASP A 67 14.13 -4.24 9.68
N ALA A 68 13.01 -4.87 9.26
CA ALA A 68 11.82 -4.97 10.10
C ALA A 68 10.97 -6.24 9.89
N ASP A 69 10.62 -6.89 11.01
CA ASP A 69 9.58 -7.92 11.11
C ASP A 69 8.17 -7.30 11.14
N TRP A 70 7.83 -6.47 10.14
CA TRP A 70 6.52 -5.79 10.06
C TRP A 70 5.38 -6.74 9.65
N ALA A 71 5.70 -7.90 9.07
CA ALA A 71 4.69 -8.77 8.46
C ALA A 71 3.88 -9.56 9.50
N ILE A 72 2.71 -9.02 9.87
CA ILE A 72 1.67 -9.78 10.58
C ILE A 72 1.31 -11.00 9.70
N GLY A 73 1.56 -12.21 10.23
CA GLY A 73 1.27 -13.48 9.57
C GLY A 73 2.44 -14.18 8.88
N GLY A 74 3.69 -13.74 9.12
CA GLY A 74 4.90 -14.52 8.78
C GLY A 74 5.32 -14.51 7.31
N LEU A 75 4.64 -13.73 6.45
CA LEU A 75 5.02 -13.52 5.05
C LEU A 75 5.82 -12.22 4.91
N GLY A 76 7.14 -12.32 5.02
CA GLY A 76 8.08 -11.23 4.83
C GLY A 76 8.40 -10.99 3.34
N ILE A 77 9.64 -11.28 2.93
CA ILE A 77 10.12 -11.15 1.54
C ILE A 77 9.26 -11.96 0.55
N GLU A 78 8.61 -13.02 1.02
CA GLU A 78 7.71 -13.86 0.25
C GLU A 78 6.54 -13.08 -0.38
N ARG A 79 6.16 -11.92 0.17
CA ARG A 79 5.18 -11.02 -0.47
C ARG A 79 5.64 -10.49 -1.83
N PHE A 80 6.96 -10.39 -2.01
CA PHE A 80 7.59 -9.89 -3.23
C PHE A 80 8.05 -11.02 -4.16
N THR A 81 8.18 -12.25 -3.67
CA THR A 81 8.68 -13.38 -4.47
C THR A 81 7.60 -14.41 -4.83
N LEU A 82 6.51 -14.49 -4.06
CA LEU A 82 5.37 -15.37 -4.35
C LEU A 82 4.24 -14.63 -5.09
N ARG A 83 3.25 -15.40 -5.53
CA ARG A 83 2.04 -14.93 -6.22
C ARG A 83 0.82 -15.12 -5.31
N PHE A 84 -0.09 -14.15 -5.33
CA PHE A 84 -1.27 -14.11 -4.45
C PHE A 84 -2.57 -13.83 -5.24
N PRO A 85 -3.07 -14.81 -6.02
CA PRO A 85 -4.30 -14.62 -6.80
C PRO A 85 -5.58 -14.65 -5.94
N PHE A 86 -5.50 -15.11 -4.69
CA PHE A 86 -6.65 -15.25 -3.79
C PHE A 86 -6.68 -14.14 -2.75
N ALA A 87 -7.84 -13.52 -2.53
CA ALA A 87 -8.02 -12.55 -1.45
C ALA A 87 -7.99 -13.27 -0.09
N TRP A 88 -7.05 -12.89 0.78
CA TRP A 88 -6.81 -13.53 2.08
C TRP A 88 -8.06 -13.61 2.97
N LYS A 89 -8.79 -12.49 3.11
CA LYS A 89 -10.01 -12.42 3.92
C LYS A 89 -11.15 -13.28 3.38
N ARG A 90 -11.24 -13.47 2.05
CA ARG A 90 -12.35 -14.20 1.41
C ARG A 90 -12.06 -15.69 1.26
N HIS A 91 -10.81 -16.06 0.99
CA HIS A 91 -10.42 -17.42 0.64
C HIS A 91 -9.16 -17.87 1.40
N ARG A 92 -9.16 -17.75 2.74
CA ARG A 92 -8.02 -18.07 3.61
C ARG A 92 -7.38 -19.44 3.32
N ARG A 93 -8.18 -20.50 3.19
CA ARG A 93 -7.69 -21.86 2.90
C ARG A 93 -6.96 -21.96 1.55
N LEU A 94 -7.52 -21.36 0.49
CA LEU A 94 -6.89 -21.35 -0.83
C LEU A 94 -5.61 -20.50 -0.83
N PHE A 95 -5.63 -19.37 -0.12
CA PHE A 95 -4.45 -18.55 0.07
C PHE A 95 -3.31 -19.33 0.75
N ASP A 96 -3.59 -19.95 1.89
CA ASP A 96 -2.58 -20.68 2.68
C ASP A 96 -2.07 -21.94 1.94
N GLY A 97 -2.98 -22.66 1.27
CA GLY A 97 -2.62 -23.80 0.43
C GLY A 97 -1.75 -23.40 -0.76
N TRP A 98 -2.07 -22.27 -1.41
CA TRP A 98 -1.29 -21.75 -2.54
C TRP A 98 0.10 -21.27 -2.13
N VAL A 99 0.24 -20.63 -0.96
CA VAL A 99 1.54 -20.29 -0.38
C VAL A 99 2.36 -21.55 -0.14
N THR A 100 1.76 -22.56 0.51
CA THR A 100 2.44 -23.82 0.83
C THR A 100 2.87 -24.56 -0.44
N LEU A 101 2.02 -24.58 -1.47
CA LEU A 101 2.32 -25.20 -2.75
C LEU A 101 3.50 -24.51 -3.44
N GLN A 102 3.50 -23.18 -3.50
CA GLN A 102 4.61 -22.42 -4.09
C GLN A 102 5.93 -22.68 -3.36
N ARG A 103 5.91 -22.72 -2.01
CA ARG A 103 7.09 -23.08 -1.19
C ARG A 103 7.61 -24.48 -1.53
N ARG A 104 6.72 -25.47 -1.57
CA ARG A 104 7.08 -26.87 -1.89
C ARG A 104 7.64 -27.03 -3.31
N LEU A 105 7.13 -26.26 -4.25
CA LEU A 105 7.58 -26.28 -5.65
C LEU A 105 8.77 -25.35 -5.92
N GLY A 106 9.28 -24.62 -4.92
CA GLY A 106 10.37 -23.65 -5.10
C GLY A 106 10.01 -22.49 -6.05
N LEU A 107 8.72 -22.20 -6.23
CA LEU A 107 8.27 -21.13 -7.12
C LEU A 107 8.61 -19.78 -6.51
N SER A 108 9.49 -19.05 -7.15
CA SER A 108 9.92 -17.72 -6.74
C SER A 108 10.13 -16.83 -7.96
N ARG A 109 9.66 -15.58 -7.89
CA ARG A 109 10.02 -14.54 -8.85
C ARG A 109 11.13 -13.67 -8.26
N PRO A 110 12.11 -13.24 -9.06
CA PRO A 110 13.07 -12.26 -8.59
C PRO A 110 12.33 -10.95 -8.24
N PRO A 111 12.68 -10.29 -7.13
CA PRO A 111 12.20 -8.95 -6.87
C PRO A 111 12.68 -8.00 -7.99
N SER A 112 11.89 -6.97 -8.28
CA SER A 112 12.26 -5.98 -9.30
C SER A 112 13.55 -5.28 -8.93
N ARG A 113 14.53 -5.26 -9.83
CA ARG A 113 15.89 -4.75 -9.58
C ARG A 113 15.96 -3.25 -9.24
N ARG A 114 14.92 -2.47 -9.50
CA ARG A 114 14.95 -1.00 -9.38
C ARG A 114 14.67 -0.48 -7.98
N ASP A 115 14.00 -1.25 -7.14
CA ASP A 115 13.50 -0.75 -5.85
C ASP A 115 13.86 -1.72 -4.72
N ARG A 116 14.50 -1.21 -3.67
CA ARG A 116 14.61 -1.96 -2.41
C ARG A 116 13.19 -2.18 -1.90
N ALA A 117 12.82 -3.44 -1.72
CA ALA A 117 11.52 -3.78 -1.17
C ALA A 117 11.37 -3.12 0.22
N ALA A 118 10.33 -2.33 0.38
CA ALA A 118 10.00 -1.67 1.63
C ALA A 118 8.55 -1.98 2.02
N TYR A 119 8.31 -2.04 3.32
CA TYR A 119 6.99 -2.03 3.92
C TYR A 119 6.60 -0.60 4.22
N GLY A 120 5.32 -0.31 4.21
CA GLY A 120 4.82 1.02 4.52
C GLY A 120 3.33 1.00 4.76
N ALA A 121 2.82 2.08 5.34
CA ALA A 121 1.39 2.26 5.48
C ALA A 121 0.74 2.49 4.11
N ALA A 122 -0.50 2.04 3.97
CA ALA A 122 -1.32 2.39 2.81
C ALA A 122 -1.72 3.88 2.79
N LYS A 123 -1.45 4.63 3.87
CA LYS A 123 -1.74 6.07 4.00
C LYS A 123 -0.47 6.86 3.66
N TRP A 124 -0.64 7.90 2.86
CA TRP A 124 0.43 8.78 2.43
C TRP A 124 -0.13 10.15 2.07
N CYS A 125 0.73 11.16 2.07
CA CYS A 125 0.45 12.51 1.58
C CYS A 125 1.59 12.93 0.64
N ALA A 126 1.27 13.27 -0.61
CA ALA A 126 2.23 13.70 -1.63
C ALA A 126 1.63 14.81 -2.47
#